data_AF-W4V1S2-F1
#
_entry.id   AF-W4V1S2-F1
#
_cell.length_a   1.000
_cell.length_b   1.000
_cell.length_c   1.000
_cell.angle_alpha   90.00
_cell.angle_beta   90.00
_cell.angle_gamma   90.00
#
_symmetry.space_group_name_H-M   'P 1'
#
loop_
_entity.id
_entity.type
_entity.pdbx_description
1 polymer ?
#
loop_
_entity_poly.entity_id
_entity_poly.type
_entity_poly.pdbx_seq_one_letter_code
_entity_poly.pdbx_strand_id
1 'polypeptide(L)'
;MLGEARNSVAFLNFDVLLIVGIVVVLIVLALLIAQLIRKKLLFKLVSWLIERIDALLFLIGIGKKNADTKKLDETFSIAGYAYDEKQDIFYSTKDAWQRKFGYCRLYDEAAAPLGMIVDCDPIYFEYKGKRWLIEFWKGQYDLLPVPRWEYMRQTNRI
;
A
#
# COMPACT_ATOMS: atom_id res chain seq x y z
N MET A 1 -70.84 2.50 -42.79
CA MET A 1 -70.15 3.55 -42.00
C MET A 1 -69.65 3.10 -40.63
N LEU A 2 -70.38 2.29 -39.83
CA LEU A 2 -69.88 1.81 -38.52
C LEU A 2 -68.79 0.72 -38.60
N GLY A 3 -68.71 -0.06 -39.69
CA GLY A 3 -67.72 -1.14 -39.85
C GLY A 3 -66.30 -0.66 -40.17
N GLU A 4 -66.14 0.37 -41.00
CA GLU A 4 -64.83 0.96 -41.32
C GLU A 4 -64.19 1.65 -40.12
N ALA A 5 -64.97 2.40 -39.33
CA ALA A 5 -64.47 3.04 -38.12
C ALA A 5 -63.96 2.01 -37.08
N ARG A 6 -64.60 0.84 -36.97
CA ARG A 6 -64.19 -0.22 -36.03
C ARG A 6 -62.86 -0.86 -36.42
N ASN A 7 -62.62 -1.02 -37.73
CA ASN A 7 -61.37 -1.61 -38.24
C ASN A 7 -60.19 -0.63 -38.11
N SER A 8 -60.42 0.66 -38.36
CA SER A 8 -59.38 1.69 -38.19
C SER A 8 -58.96 1.85 -36.72
N VAL A 9 -59.91 1.79 -35.78
CA VAL A 9 -59.61 1.85 -34.34
C VAL A 9 -58.91 0.57 -33.85
N ALA A 10 -59.28 -0.60 -34.37
CA ALA A 10 -58.61 -1.85 -34.04
C ALA A 10 -57.15 -1.89 -34.53
N PHE A 11 -56.89 -1.35 -35.73
CA PHE A 11 -55.55 -1.24 -36.31
C PHE A 11 -54.65 -0.30 -35.50
N LEU A 12 -55.15 0.90 -35.16
CA LEU A 12 -54.42 1.87 -34.32
C LEU A 12 -54.08 1.31 -32.94
N ASN A 13 -54.95 0.51 -32.33
CA ASN A 13 -54.68 -0.13 -31.04
C ASN A 13 -53.57 -1.19 -31.13
N PHE A 14 -53.47 -1.92 -32.24
CA PHE A 14 -52.42 -2.91 -32.44
C PHE A 14 -51.04 -2.27 -32.59
N ASP A 15 -50.93 -1.20 -33.38
CA ASP A 15 -49.68 -0.46 -33.54
C ASP A 15 -49.20 0.16 -32.22
N VAL A 16 -50.13 0.72 -31.43
CA VAL A 16 -49.82 1.26 -30.10
C VAL A 16 -49.34 0.16 -29.15
N LEU A 17 -49.95 -1.02 -29.14
CA LEU A 17 -49.51 -2.15 -28.32
C LEU A 17 -48.12 -2.65 -28.72
N LEU A 18 -47.81 -2.66 -30.02
CA LEU A 18 -46.51 -3.08 -30.54
C LEU A 18 -45.41 -2.08 -30.13
N ILE A 19 -45.69 -0.78 -30.25
CA ILE A 19 -44.77 0.29 -29.81
C ILE A 19 -44.52 0.20 -28.30
N VAL A 20 -45.57 0.04 -27.49
CA VAL A 20 -45.44 -0.11 -26.04
C VAL A 20 -44.60 -1.35 -25.70
N GLY A 21 -44.82 -2.47 -26.39
CA GLY A 21 -44.03 -3.69 -26.21
C GLY A 21 -42.53 -3.48 -26.46
N ILE A 22 -42.17 -2.79 -27.55
CA ILE A 22 -40.77 -2.48 -27.88
C ILE A 22 -40.15 -1.57 -26.81
N VAL A 23 -40.88 -0.54 -26.36
CA VAL A 23 -40.39 0.39 -25.34
C VAL A 23 -40.10 -0.35 -24.03
N VAL A 24 -40.98 -1.27 -23.60
CA VAL A 24 -40.77 -2.08 -22.39
C VAL A 24 -39.53 -2.96 -22.53
N VAL A 25 -39.32 -3.61 -23.68
CA VAL A 25 -38.14 -4.45 -23.93
C VAL A 25 -36.84 -3.63 -23.87
N LEU A 26 -36.83 -2.42 -24.45
CA LEU A 26 -35.66 -1.54 -24.41
C LEU A 26 -35.33 -1.08 -22.98
N ILE A 27 -36.35 -0.79 -22.17
CA ILE A 27 -36.15 -0.44 -20.75
C ILE A 27 -35.54 -1.61 -19.98
N VAL A 28 -36.03 -2.83 -20.20
CA VAL A 28 -35.49 -4.04 -19.55
C VAL A 28 -34.03 -4.26 -19.95
N LEU A 29 -33.69 -4.13 -21.23
CA LEU A 29 -32.31 -4.23 -21.71
C LEU A 29 -31.40 -3.15 -21.10
N ALA A 30 -31.87 -1.90 -21.03
CA ALA A 30 -31.12 -0.81 -20.41
C ALA A 30 -30.84 -1.07 -18.92
N LEU A 31 -31.82 -1.63 -18.18
CA LEU A 31 -31.65 -1.99 -16.77
C LEU A 31 -30.63 -3.14 -16.59
N LEU A 32 -30.67 -4.17 -17.45
CA LEU A 32 -29.69 -5.26 -17.43
C LEU A 32 -28.27 -4.76 -17.71
N ILE A 33 -28.10 -3.89 -18.71
CA ILE A 33 -26.81 -3.26 -19.03
C ILE A 33 -26.31 -2.42 -17.85
N ALA A 34 -27.18 -1.62 -17.22
CA ALA A 34 -26.82 -0.83 -16.05
C ALA A 34 -26.33 -1.69 -14.87
N GLN A 35 -26.96 -2.86 -14.62
CA GLN A 35 -26.52 -3.80 -13.60
C GLN A 35 -25.14 -4.39 -13.89
N LEU A 36 -24.84 -4.72 -15.16
CA LEU A 36 -23.53 -5.21 -15.58
C LEU A 36 -22.43 -4.16 -15.41
N ILE A 37 -22.72 -2.91 -15.79
CA ILE A 37 -21.78 -1.79 -15.62
C ILE A 37 -21.49 -1.55 -14.12
N ARG A 38 -22.53 -1.54 -13.26
CA ARG A 38 -22.37 -1.40 -11.80
C ARG A 38 -21.47 -2.50 -11.23
N LYS A 39 -21.69 -3.76 -11.60
CA LYS A 39 -20.85 -4.89 -11.15
C LYS A 39 -19.41 -4.76 -11.62
N LYS A 40 -19.18 -4.37 -12.88
CA LYS A 40 -17.82 -4.18 -13.43
C LYS A 40 -17.08 -3.04 -12.72
N LEU A 41 -17.77 -1.94 -12.43
CA LEU A 41 -17.22 -0.81 -11.69
C LEU A 41 -16.85 -1.21 -10.26
N LEU A 42 -17.74 -1.92 -9.56
CA LEU A 42 -17.49 -2.45 -8.22
C LEU A 42 -16.31 -3.42 -8.20
N PHE A 43 -16.23 -4.36 -9.15
CA PHE A 43 -15.11 -5.30 -9.24
C PHE A 43 -13.78 -4.58 -9.43
N LYS A 44 -13.73 -3.59 -10.33
CA LYS A 44 -12.52 -2.78 -10.58
C LYS A 44 -12.10 -1.99 -9.33
N LEU A 45 -13.07 -1.49 -8.56
CA LEU A 45 -12.81 -0.73 -7.35
C LEU A 45 -12.30 -1.64 -6.21
N VAL A 46 -12.92 -2.81 -6.04
CA VAL A 46 -12.49 -3.81 -5.05
C VAL A 46 -11.10 -4.37 -5.40
N SER A 47 -10.83 -4.71 -6.66
CA SER A 47 -9.51 -5.21 -7.07
C SER A 47 -8.43 -4.15 -6.83
N TRP A 48 -8.72 -2.88 -7.14
CA TRP A 48 -7.81 -1.77 -6.86
C TRP A 48 -7.56 -1.58 -5.35
N LEU A 49 -8.58 -1.74 -4.50
CA LEU A 49 -8.42 -1.67 -3.04
C LEU A 49 -7.58 -2.83 -2.49
N ILE A 50 -7.81 -4.06 -2.97
CA ILE A 50 -7.06 -5.25 -2.54
C ILE A 50 -5.57 -5.10 -2.86
N GLU A 51 -5.21 -4.65 -4.06
CA GLU A 51 -3.81 -4.43 -4.44
C GLU A 51 -3.10 -3.40 -3.53
N ARG A 52 -3.83 -2.37 -3.07
CA ARG A 52 -3.29 -1.35 -2.17
C ARG A 52 -3.09 -1.89 -0.75
N ILE A 53 -4.01 -2.75 -0.29
CA ILE A 53 -3.92 -3.40 1.02
C ILE A 53 -2.78 -4.42 1.02
N ASP A 54 -2.62 -5.22 -0.03
CA ASP A 54 -1.53 -6.19 -0.14
C ASP A 54 -0.14 -5.51 -0.13
N ALA A 55 0.00 -4.37 -0.82
CA ALA A 55 1.23 -3.59 -0.78
C ALA A 55 1.52 -3.02 0.63
N LEU A 56 0.50 -2.54 1.34
CA LEU A 56 0.64 -2.07 2.72
C LEU A 56 1.00 -3.22 3.68
N LEU A 57 0.35 -4.38 3.54
CA LEU A 57 0.64 -5.57 4.34
C LEU A 57 2.07 -6.08 4.13
N PHE A 58 2.57 -6.03 2.89
CA PHE A 58 3.97 -6.33 2.58
C PHE A 58 4.94 -5.34 3.26
N LEU A 59 4.63 -4.04 3.23
CA LEU A 59 5.46 -3.02 3.90
C LEU A 59 5.46 -3.17 5.43
N ILE A 60 4.36 -3.64 6.02
CA ILE A 60 4.22 -3.85 7.48
C ILE A 60 4.74 -5.25 7.89
N GLY A 61 5.23 -6.07 6.94
CA GLY A 61 5.78 -7.40 7.23
C GLY A 61 4.75 -8.46 7.60
N ILE A 62 3.45 -8.14 7.52
CA ILE A 62 2.34 -9.07 7.76
C ILE A 62 1.93 -9.69 6.42
N GLY A 63 2.83 -10.47 5.80
CA GLY A 63 2.49 -11.13 4.53
C GLY A 63 3.63 -11.80 3.77
N LYS A 64 3.45 -13.11 3.53
CA LYS A 64 4.18 -14.02 2.62
C LYS A 64 5.59 -14.46 3.04
N LYS A 65 5.64 -15.60 3.74
CA LYS A 65 6.83 -16.35 4.22
C LYS A 65 7.75 -16.96 3.13
N ASN A 66 7.52 -16.66 1.84
CA ASN A 66 8.34 -17.17 0.73
C ASN A 66 8.80 -16.00 -0.13
N ALA A 67 9.54 -15.06 0.48
CA ALA A 67 10.17 -13.99 -0.28
C ALA A 67 11.33 -14.58 -1.09
N ASP A 68 11.23 -14.47 -2.42
CA ASP A 68 12.35 -14.70 -3.33
C ASP A 68 13.49 -13.76 -2.91
N THR A 69 14.67 -14.31 -2.59
CA THR A 69 15.80 -13.56 -2.02
C THR A 69 16.16 -12.36 -2.89
N LYS A 70 16.05 -12.51 -4.21
CA LYS A 70 16.29 -11.43 -5.17
C LYS A 70 15.30 -10.27 -5.02
N LYS A 71 14.03 -10.57 -4.76
CA LYS A 71 13.00 -9.54 -4.54
C LYS A 71 13.16 -8.85 -3.20
N LEU A 72 13.67 -9.57 -2.21
CA LEU A 72 14.01 -9.03 -0.90
C LEU A 72 15.19 -8.05 -0.99
N ASP A 73 16.25 -8.43 -1.70
CA ASP A 73 17.41 -7.57 -1.97
C ASP A 73 17.03 -6.31 -2.74
N GLU A 74 16.19 -6.43 -3.77
CA GLU A 74 15.63 -5.27 -4.49
C GLU A 74 14.83 -4.35 -3.57
N THR A 75 14.03 -4.93 -2.66
CA THR A 75 13.24 -4.16 -1.68
C THR A 75 14.14 -3.42 -0.69
N PHE A 76 15.16 -4.08 -0.15
CA PHE A 76 16.15 -3.43 0.73
C PHE A 76 16.88 -2.31 0.01
N SER A 77 17.31 -2.54 -1.24
CA SER A 77 17.99 -1.54 -2.05
C SER A 77 17.13 -0.29 -2.28
N ILE A 78 15.83 -0.46 -2.59
CA ILE A 78 14.87 0.66 -2.71
C ILE A 78 14.70 1.38 -1.37
N ALA A 79 14.62 0.62 -0.28
CA ALA A 79 14.59 1.16 1.07
C ALA A 79 15.94 1.76 1.50
N GLY A 80 17.00 1.70 0.68
CA GLY A 80 18.31 2.28 0.99
C GLY A 80 19.17 1.43 1.94
N TYR A 81 18.81 0.17 2.18
CA TYR A 81 19.54 -0.78 3.02
C TYR A 81 20.15 -1.91 2.18
N ALA A 82 21.15 -2.58 2.73
CA ALA A 82 21.67 -3.84 2.24
C ALA A 82 21.88 -4.80 3.42
N TYR A 83 21.88 -6.10 3.14
CA TYR A 83 22.03 -7.16 4.13
C TYR A 83 23.35 -7.90 3.87
N ASP A 84 24.15 -8.10 4.92
CA ASP A 84 25.33 -8.96 4.88
C ASP A 84 25.01 -10.29 5.57
N GLU A 85 24.83 -11.33 4.77
CA GLU A 85 24.53 -12.69 5.25
C GLU A 85 25.63 -13.28 6.15
N LYS A 86 26.90 -12.86 6.00
CA LYS A 86 28.00 -13.41 6.79
C LYS A 86 28.00 -12.91 8.23
N GLN A 87 27.57 -11.68 8.41
CA GLN A 87 27.54 -11.00 9.69
C GLN A 87 26.13 -10.96 10.30
N ASP A 88 25.12 -11.32 9.52
CA ASP A 88 23.70 -11.22 9.87
C ASP A 88 23.33 -9.78 10.29
N ILE A 89 23.77 -8.80 9.48
CA ILE A 89 23.52 -7.38 9.76
C ILE A 89 22.88 -6.67 8.57
N PHE A 90 21.99 -5.74 8.90
CA PHE A 90 21.51 -4.72 7.97
C PHE A 90 22.34 -3.46 8.09
N TYR A 91 22.69 -2.84 6.97
CA TYR A 91 23.40 -1.57 6.94
C TYR A 91 22.86 -0.64 5.86
N SER A 92 22.93 0.67 6.10
CA SER A 92 22.49 1.67 5.14
C SER A 92 23.48 1.81 3.98
N THR A 93 22.97 1.88 2.76
CA THR A 93 23.74 2.18 1.56
C THR A 93 24.22 3.63 1.56
N LYS A 94 25.41 3.88 1.01
CA LYS A 94 26.08 5.20 1.04
C LYS A 94 25.24 6.31 0.39
N ASP A 95 24.47 5.97 -0.63
CA ASP A 95 23.67 6.91 -1.44
C ASP A 95 22.15 6.72 -1.25
N ALA A 96 21.75 6.20 -0.09
CA ALA A 96 20.35 6.04 0.30
C ALA A 96 19.58 7.37 0.19
N TRP A 97 18.36 7.33 -0.36
CA TRP A 97 17.56 8.52 -0.61
C TRP A 97 17.17 9.26 0.68
N GLN A 98 17.09 8.55 1.82
CA GLN A 98 16.83 9.12 3.15
C GLN A 98 17.82 10.23 3.50
N ARG A 99 19.06 10.16 3.00
CA ARG A 99 20.09 11.18 3.21
C ARG A 99 19.66 12.57 2.71
N LYS A 100 18.77 12.65 1.70
CA LYS A 100 18.27 13.93 1.17
C LYS A 100 17.29 14.62 2.12
N PHE A 101 16.57 13.84 2.92
CA PHE A 101 15.60 14.36 3.90
C PHE A 101 16.25 14.70 5.23
N GLY A 102 17.44 14.14 5.49
CA GLY A 102 18.17 14.36 6.74
C GLY A 102 17.48 13.67 7.90
N TYR A 103 18.10 13.82 9.07
CA TYR A 103 17.53 13.30 10.30
C TYR A 103 16.48 14.27 10.88
N CYS A 104 15.40 13.71 11.43
CA CYS A 104 14.42 14.46 12.21
C CYS A 104 13.93 13.64 13.40
N ARG A 105 13.55 14.33 14.49
CA ARG A 105 13.02 13.75 15.72
C ARG A 105 11.83 12.81 15.52
N LEU A 106 11.10 12.97 14.41
CA LEU A 106 10.00 12.08 14.05
C LEU A 106 10.46 10.62 13.91
N TYR A 107 11.70 10.37 13.49
CA TYR A 107 12.23 9.01 13.40
C TYR A 107 12.37 8.36 14.79
N ASP A 108 12.86 9.10 15.79
CA ASP A 108 12.90 8.62 17.19
C ASP A 108 11.49 8.33 17.72
N GLU A 109 10.56 9.25 17.48
CA GLU A 109 9.18 9.12 17.96
C GLU A 109 8.44 7.97 17.27
N ALA A 110 8.76 7.68 16.01
CA ALA A 110 8.23 6.54 15.27
C ALA A 110 8.83 5.19 15.71
N ALA A 111 9.97 5.18 16.39
CA ALA A 111 10.59 3.94 16.88
C ALA A 111 9.76 3.28 17.99
N ALA A 112 9.21 4.06 18.93
CA ALA A 112 8.45 3.54 20.05
C ALA A 112 7.18 2.75 19.63
N PRO A 113 6.32 3.24 18.71
CA PRO A 113 5.20 2.47 18.16
C PRO A 113 5.61 1.17 17.44
N LEU A 114 6.85 1.09 16.94
CA LEU A 114 7.39 -0.09 16.26
C LEU A 114 8.02 -1.10 17.24
N GLY A 115 7.85 -0.92 18.54
CA GLY A 115 8.41 -1.82 19.56
C GLY A 115 9.91 -1.66 19.77
N MET A 116 10.49 -0.55 19.30
CA MET A 116 11.87 -0.18 19.55
C MET A 116 11.90 0.87 20.67
N ILE A 117 12.34 0.46 21.87
CA ILE A 117 12.55 1.38 22.99
C ILE A 117 14.02 1.74 22.99
N VAL A 118 14.33 2.94 22.48
CA VAL A 118 15.70 3.41 22.23
C VAL A 118 15.97 4.67 23.02
N ASP A 119 17.03 4.65 23.83
CA ASP A 119 17.64 5.84 24.41
C ASP A 119 18.56 6.46 23.35
N CYS A 120 18.21 7.67 22.91
CA CYS A 120 18.96 8.42 21.91
C CYS A 120 19.72 9.57 22.58
N ASP A 121 21.04 9.63 22.37
CA ASP A 121 21.90 10.73 22.83
C ASP A 121 22.49 11.50 21.63
N PRO A 122 21.89 12.65 21.26
CA PRO A 122 22.26 13.42 20.08
C PRO A 122 23.43 14.40 20.32
N ILE A 123 24.42 14.34 19.43
CA ILE A 123 25.55 15.28 19.35
C ILE A 123 25.44 16.10 18.06
N TYR A 124 25.15 17.39 18.22
CA TYR A 124 25.06 18.36 17.12
C TYR A 124 26.40 19.05 16.90
N PHE A 125 26.83 19.18 15.65
CA PHE A 125 28.02 19.97 15.31
C PHE A 125 27.93 20.54 13.90
N GLU A 126 28.69 21.60 13.64
CA GLU A 126 28.80 22.19 12.32
C GLU A 126 30.13 21.83 11.68
N TYR A 127 30.09 21.37 10.43
CA TYR A 127 31.29 21.03 9.68
C TYR A 127 31.08 21.29 8.18
N LYS A 128 32.02 22.01 7.56
CA LYS A 128 31.99 22.42 6.14
C LYS A 128 30.68 23.12 5.74
N GLY A 129 30.19 24.03 6.60
CA GLY A 129 28.96 24.80 6.34
C GLY A 129 27.68 23.96 6.36
N LYS A 130 27.73 22.76 6.94
CA LYS A 130 26.56 21.89 7.15
C LYS A 130 26.40 21.62 8.64
N ARG A 131 25.15 21.50 9.09
CA ARG A 131 24.81 20.97 10.41
C ARG A 131 24.76 19.46 10.35
N TRP A 132 25.46 18.82 11.27
CA TRP A 132 25.55 17.38 11.42
C TRP A 132 24.98 16.98 12.76
N LEU A 133 24.51 15.74 12.80
CA LEU A 133 24.01 15.08 13.97
C LEU A 133 24.61 13.67 13.99
N ILE A 134 25.24 13.33 15.10
CA ILE A 134 25.60 11.95 15.44
C ILE A 134 24.72 11.59 16.63
N GLU A 135 23.99 10.48 16.54
CA GLU A 135 23.20 9.98 17.65
C GLU A 135 23.70 8.61 18.08
N PHE A 136 23.85 8.45 19.39
CA PHE A 136 24.07 7.15 19.99
C PHE A 136 22.73 6.56 20.40
N TRP A 137 22.43 5.38 19.88
CA TRP A 137 21.20 4.66 20.16
C TRP A 137 21.51 3.44 21.01
N LYS A 138 20.93 3.38 22.21
CA LYS A 138 20.99 2.20 23.08
C LYS A 138 19.57 1.80 23.45
N GLY A 139 19.16 0.60 23.10
CA GLY A 139 17.76 0.25 23.26
C GLY A 139 17.48 -1.23 23.15
N GLN A 140 16.25 -1.57 23.49
CA GLN A 140 15.66 -2.85 23.15
C GLN A 140 14.95 -2.71 21.80
N TYR A 141 15.39 -3.53 20.85
CA TYR A 141 14.82 -3.63 19.53
C TYR A 141 14.02 -4.94 19.50
N ASP A 142 12.69 -4.85 19.44
CA ASP A 142 11.73 -5.96 19.41
C ASP A 142 11.34 -6.56 20.80
N LEU A 143 10.16 -7.20 20.83
CA LEU A 143 9.49 -7.80 21.99
C LEU A 143 9.90 -9.27 22.25
N LEU A 144 10.93 -9.77 21.58
CA LEU A 144 11.43 -11.11 21.87
C LEU A 144 12.05 -11.14 23.28
N PRO A 145 11.59 -12.03 24.18
CA PRO A 145 12.17 -12.17 25.50
C PRO A 145 13.50 -12.93 25.35
N VAL A 146 14.55 -12.22 24.96
CA VAL A 146 15.91 -12.76 24.96
C VAL A 146 16.63 -12.18 26.18
N PRO A 147 17.20 -13.02 27.06
CA PRO A 147 17.79 -12.55 28.30
C PRO A 147 18.96 -11.62 27.98
N ARG A 148 18.92 -10.43 28.58
CA ARG A 148 19.98 -9.42 28.65
C ARG A 148 21.39 -10.03 28.48
N TRP A 149 21.93 -9.94 27.27
CA TRP A 149 23.36 -10.08 27.01
C TRP A 149 23.95 -8.70 26.69
N GLU A 150 24.95 -8.32 27.46
CA GLU A 150 25.78 -7.15 27.22
C GLU A 150 26.62 -7.38 25.96
N TYR A 151 26.37 -6.65 24.88
CA TYR A 151 27.36 -6.47 23.83
C TYR A 151 28.16 -5.20 24.10
N MET A 152 29.26 -5.36 24.86
CA MET A 152 30.41 -4.45 24.79
C MET A 152 31.16 -4.75 23.49
N ARG A 153 31.06 -3.89 22.48
CA ARG A 153 31.97 -3.92 21.33
C ARG A 153 33.10 -2.91 21.58
N GLN A 154 34.22 -3.38 22.12
CA GLN A 154 35.50 -2.70 22.03
C GLN A 154 35.97 -2.75 20.57
N THR A 155 35.95 -1.62 19.87
CA THR A 155 36.75 -1.47 18.65
C THR A 155 38.12 -0.93 19.06
N ASN A 156 39.09 -1.84 19.14
CA ASN A 156 40.50 -1.45 19.15
C ASN A 156 40.88 -0.83 17.80
N ARG A 157 41.68 0.24 17.88
CA ARG A 157 42.46 0.82 16.79
C ARG A 157 43.07 -0.28 15.91
N ILE A 158 43.03 -0.08 14.60
CA ILE A 158 44.21 0.35 13.82
C ILE A 158 43.74 1.40 12.83
#